data_AF-A0AAV3QFH8-F1
#
_entry.id   AF-A0AAV3QFH8-F1
#
_cell.length_a   1.000
_cell.length_b   1.000
_cell.length_c   1.000
_cell.angle_alpha   90.00
_cell.angle_beta   90.00
_cell.angle_gamma   90.00
#
_symmetry.space_group_name_H-M   'P 1'
#
loop_
_entity.id
_entity.type
_entity.pdbx_description
1 polymer ?
#
loop_
_entity_poly.entity_id
_entity_poly.type
_entity_poly.pdbx_seq_one_letter_code
_entity_poly.pdbx_strand_id
1 'polypeptide(L)'
;MKIDILVADLRFEAILEKEKRERVDEGYLTTDEEFLKEDVNGGACCVTALIHQEDLVVSNAGDCRAVMYRGGVVKALTVDHRPSREDEKERIQNNVSTTII
;
A
#
# COMPACT_ATOMS: atom_id res chain seq x y z
N MET A 1 7.19 3.62 7.01
CA MET A 1 5.88 3.23 6.46
C MET A 1 6.03 1.98 5.59
N LYS A 2 5.04 1.08 5.51
CA LYS A 2 4.99 0.00 4.50
C LYS A 2 3.90 0.32 3.49
N ILE A 3 4.18 0.07 2.21
CA ILE A 3 3.23 0.27 1.12
C ILE A 3 3.14 -1.06 0.37
N ASP A 4 1.92 -1.58 0.22
CA ASP A 4 1.68 -2.74 -0.65
C ASP A 4 1.24 -2.22 -2.02
N ILE A 5 1.90 -2.65 -3.08
CA ILE A 5 1.61 -2.22 -4.46
C ILE A 5 1.35 -3.45 -5.32
N LEU A 6 0.21 -3.45 -5.99
CA LEU A 6 -0.15 -4.36 -7.06
C LEU A 6 -0.18 -3.60 -8.37
N VAL A 7 0.65 -4.00 -9.33
CA VAL A 7 0.49 -3.61 -10.73
C VAL A 7 -0.19 -4.75 -11.47
N ALA A 8 -1.30 -4.46 -12.12
CA ALA A 8 -2.04 -5.42 -12.92
C ALA A 8 -2.52 -4.78 -14.22
N ASP A 9 -2.92 -5.60 -15.20
CA ASP A 9 -3.78 -5.11 -16.27
C ASP A 9 -5.24 -5.06 -15.82
N LEU A 10 -6.08 -4.46 -16.67
CA LEU A 10 -7.53 -4.47 -16.47
C LEU A 10 -8.11 -5.90 -16.38
N ARG A 11 -7.43 -6.95 -16.85
CA ARG A 11 -7.89 -8.34 -16.79
C ARG A 11 -7.54 -9.06 -15.48
N PHE A 12 -7.00 -8.37 -14.48
CA PHE A 12 -6.53 -8.90 -13.18
C PHE A 12 -5.20 -9.67 -13.23
N GLU A 13 -4.49 -9.63 -14.35
CA GLU A 13 -3.20 -10.30 -14.44
C GLU A 13 -2.14 -9.41 -13.83
N ALA A 14 -1.45 -9.93 -12.82
CA ALA A 14 -0.35 -9.21 -12.19
C ALA A 14 0.78 -9.04 -13.20
N ILE A 15 1.23 -7.81 -13.38
CA ILE A 15 2.36 -7.48 -14.26
C ILE A 15 3.53 -7.05 -13.39
N LEU A 16 4.70 -7.63 -13.62
CA LEU A 16 5.92 -7.24 -12.93
C LEU A 16 6.49 -5.97 -13.57
N GLU A 17 5.96 -4.82 -13.16
CA GLU A 17 6.44 -3.50 -13.59
C GLU A 17 7.20 -2.82 -12.45
N LYS A 18 8.48 -3.16 -12.31
CA LYS A 18 9.32 -2.67 -11.21
C LYS A 18 9.37 -1.14 -11.16
N GLU A 19 9.48 -0.49 -12.31
CA GLU A 19 9.58 0.97 -12.39
C GLU A 19 8.31 1.67 -11.88
N LYS A 20 7.12 1.20 -12.29
CA LYS A 20 5.84 1.75 -11.81
C LYS A 20 5.70 1.59 -10.30
N ARG A 21 6.12 0.44 -9.78
CA ARG A 21 6.11 0.17 -8.33
C ARG A 21 7.03 1.15 -7.58
N GLU A 22 8.26 1.31 -8.04
CA GLU A 22 9.22 2.24 -7.45
C GLU A 22 8.72 3.70 -7.47
N ARG A 23 8.07 4.13 -8.56
CA ARG A 23 7.50 5.48 -8.64
C ARG A 23 6.37 5.71 -7.65
N VAL A 24 5.51 4.70 -7.44
CA VAL A 24 4.44 4.79 -6.44
C VAL A 24 5.02 4.79 -5.04
N ASP A 25 6.01 3.93 -4.75
CA ASP A 25 6.71 3.94 -3.46
C ASP A 25 7.34 5.33 -3.17
N GLU A 26 8.05 5.89 -4.14
CA GLU A 26 8.66 7.23 -4.06
C GLU A 26 7.61 8.31 -3.76
N GLY A 27 6.47 8.31 -4.47
CA GLY A 27 5.41 9.30 -4.26
C GLY A 27 4.80 9.25 -2.85
N TYR A 28 4.60 8.06 -2.29
CA TYR A 28 4.13 7.92 -0.90
C TYR A 28 5.16 8.43 0.10
N LEU A 29 6.44 8.09 -0.08
CA LEU A 29 7.51 8.51 0.82
C LEU A 29 7.72 10.03 0.77
N THR A 30 7.73 10.64 -0.41
CA THR A 30 7.82 12.10 -0.55
C THR A 30 6.64 12.79 0.14
N THR A 31 5.42 12.27 -0.04
CA THR A 31 4.22 12.83 0.62
C THR A 31 4.31 12.75 2.15
N ASP A 32 4.79 11.62 2.69
CA ASP A 32 4.99 11.43 4.13
C ASP A 32 6.05 12.40 4.68
N GLU A 33 7.18 12.54 3.97
CA GLU A 33 8.24 13.48 4.34
C GLU A 33 7.78 14.95 4.32
N GLU A 34 6.92 15.33 3.37
CA GLU A 34 6.32 16.67 3.33
C GLU A 34 5.34 16.87 4.47
N PHE A 35 4.47 15.90 4.74
CA PHE A 35 3.50 15.97 5.83
C PHE A 35 4.19 16.10 7.20
N LEU A 36 5.31 15.40 7.42
CA LEU A 36 6.08 15.49 8.67
C LEU A 36 6.64 16.89 8.97
N LYS A 37 6.74 17.78 7.96
CA LYS A 37 7.20 19.17 8.16
C LYS A 37 6.14 20.08 8.77
N GLU A 38 4.86 19.68 8.71
CA GLU A 38 3.73 20.48 9.23
C GLU A 38 3.61 20.43 10.76
N ASP A 39 4.37 19.57 11.45
CA ASP A 39 4.38 19.39 12.92
C ASP A 39 2.98 19.16 13.52
N VAL A 40 2.12 18.47 12.77
CA VAL A 40 0.76 18.08 13.20
C VAL A 40 0.76 16.62 13.64
N ASN A 41 0.23 16.35 14.82
CA ASN A 41 0.01 14.97 15.27
C ASN A 41 -1.25 14.39 14.61
N GLY A 42 -1.05 13.71 13.48
CA GLY A 42 -2.11 13.07 12.72
C GLY A 42 -1.56 12.06 11.73
N GLY A 43 -2.46 11.39 11.03
CA GLY A 43 -2.13 10.45 9.96
C GLY A 43 -3.39 10.02 9.21
N ALA A 44 -3.20 9.37 8.08
CA ALA A 44 -4.28 8.85 7.27
C ALA A 44 -3.93 7.45 6.75
N CYS A 45 -4.94 6.59 6.62
CA CYS A 45 -4.85 5.43 5.75
C CYS A 45 -5.17 5.85 4.31
N CYS A 46 -4.57 5.16 3.35
CA CYS A 46 -4.70 5.51 1.94
C CYS A 46 -4.75 4.27 1.07
N VAL A 47 -5.67 4.26 0.11
CA VAL A 47 -5.65 3.34 -1.02
C VAL A 47 -5.75 4.16 -2.30
N THR A 48 -4.87 3.91 -3.26
CA THR A 48 -4.86 4.60 -4.55
C THR A 48 -5.03 3.61 -5.67
N ALA A 49 -5.80 4.00 -6.70
CA ALA A 49 -5.92 3.26 -7.95
C ALA A 49 -5.60 4.21 -9.10
N LEU A 50 -4.48 3.98 -9.77
CA LEU A 50 -4.07 4.70 -10.98
C LEU A 50 -4.39 3.83 -12.19
N ILE A 51 -5.22 4.37 -13.09
CA ILE A 51 -5.57 3.73 -14.35
C ILE A 51 -4.89 4.52 -15.47
N HIS A 52 -4.02 3.86 -16.22
CA HIS A 52 -3.38 4.44 -17.39
C HIS A 52 -3.38 3.43 -18.53
N GLN A 53 -4.08 3.75 -19.62
CA GLN A 53 -4.31 2.81 -20.73
C GLN A 53 -4.95 1.51 -20.22
N GLU A 54 -4.28 0.37 -20.39
CA GLU A 54 -4.72 -0.95 -19.92
C GLU A 54 -4.11 -1.33 -18.57
N ASP A 55 -3.27 -0.47 -17.99
CA ASP A 55 -2.65 -0.70 -16.68
C ASP A 55 -3.50 -0.18 -15.54
N LEU A 56 -3.57 -0.98 -14.48
CA LEU A 56 -4.15 -0.65 -13.20
C LEU A 56 -3.07 -0.83 -12.12
N VAL A 57 -2.63 0.27 -11.52
CA VAL A 57 -1.73 0.26 -10.37
C VAL A 57 -2.56 0.56 -9.12
N VAL A 58 -2.62 -0.40 -8.22
CA VAL A 58 -3.28 -0.25 -6.92
C VAL A 58 -2.25 -0.30 -5.82
N SER A 59 -2.32 0.64 -4.88
CA SER A 59 -1.48 0.60 -3.69
C SER A 59 -2.26 0.92 -2.43
N ASN A 60 -1.76 0.41 -1.30
CA ASN A 60 -2.38 0.55 0.02
C ASN A 60 -1.33 0.83 1.09
N ALA A 61 -1.63 1.81 1.94
CA ALA A 61 -0.96 2.09 3.19
C ALA A 61 -2.01 2.17 4.31
N GLY A 62 -2.00 1.21 5.23
CA GLY A 62 -2.98 1.13 6.32
C GLY A 62 -4.10 0.13 6.07
N ASP A 63 -5.27 0.39 6.67
CA ASP A 63 -6.39 -0.56 6.76
C ASP A 63 -7.51 -0.35 5.74
N CYS A 64 -7.26 0.50 4.73
CA CYS A 64 -8.10 0.59 3.54
C CYS A 64 -8.07 -0.71 2.72
N ARG A 65 -9.04 -0.87 1.81
CA ARG A 65 -9.12 -2.00 0.89
C ARG A 65 -9.61 -1.62 -0.49
N ALA A 66 -8.89 -2.04 -1.52
CA ALA A 66 -9.36 -2.04 -2.89
C ALA A 66 -9.92 -3.42 -3.26
N VAL A 67 -11.13 -3.42 -3.80
CA VAL A 67 -11.80 -4.59 -4.34
C VAL A 67 -12.27 -4.26 -5.74
N MET A 68 -12.05 -5.17 -6.69
CA MET A 68 -12.47 -4.98 -8.07
C MET A 68 -13.40 -6.12 -8.49
N TYR A 69 -14.43 -5.75 -9.25
CA TYR A 69 -15.44 -6.65 -9.78
C TYR A 69 -15.43 -6.62 -11.30
N ARG A 70 -15.40 -7.80 -11.94
CA ARG A 70 -15.48 -7.94 -13.40
C ARG A 70 -15.91 -9.35 -13.78
N GLY A 71 -16.82 -9.46 -14.74
CA GLY A 71 -17.24 -10.75 -15.31
C GLY A 71 -17.85 -11.72 -14.29
N GLY A 72 -18.54 -11.20 -13.26
CA GLY A 72 -19.09 -12.03 -12.18
C GLY A 72 -18.09 -12.42 -11.09
N VAL A 73 -16.83 -12.01 -11.20
CA VAL A 73 -15.77 -12.30 -10.23
C VAL A 73 -15.43 -11.06 -9.42
N VAL A 74 -15.32 -11.22 -8.10
CA VAL A 74 -14.85 -10.20 -7.15
C VAL A 74 -13.46 -10.60 -6.65
N LYS A 75 -12.48 -9.70 -6.72
CA LYS A 75 -11.11 -9.94 -6.25
C LYS A 75 -10.64 -8.77 -5.39
N ALA A 76 -10.12 -9.08 -4.20
CA ALA A 76 -9.39 -8.10 -3.40
C ALA A 76 -8.03 -7.84 -4.06
N LEU A 77 -7.72 -6.56 -4.29
CA LEU A 77 -6.47 -6.13 -4.92
C LEU A 77 -5.41 -5.74 -3.88
N THR A 78 -5.83 -5.46 -2.65
CA THR A 78 -4.94 -5.10 -1.54
C THR A 78 -5.25 -5.92 -0.30
N VAL A 79 -4.31 -5.94 0.65
CA VAL A 79 -4.46 -6.59 1.94
C VAL A 79 -4.29 -5.53 3.03
N ASP A 80 -5.27 -5.39 3.92
CA ASP A 80 -5.21 -4.42 5.02
C ASP A 80 -3.94 -4.61 5.86
N HIS A 81 -3.27 -3.52 6.22
CA HIS A 81 -2.19 -3.52 7.20
C HIS A 81 -2.80 -3.51 8.60
N ARG A 82 -2.76 -4.66 9.27
CA ARG A 82 -3.19 -4.79 10.67
C ARG A 82 -2.00 -5.23 11.52
N PRO A 83 -1.80 -4.68 12.72
CA PRO A 83 -0.72 -5.10 13.63
C PRO A 83 -0.75 -6.58 14.01
N SER A 84 -1.90 -7.24 13.86
CA SER A 84 -2.06 -8.68 14.12
C SER A 84 -1.59 -9.57 12.97
N ARG A 85 -1.29 -9.03 11.79
CA ARG A 85 -0.69 -9.82 10.71
C ARG A 85 0.76 -10.12 11.08
N GLU A 86 1.19 -11.36 10.86
CA GLU A 86 2.52 -11.77 11.32
C GLU A 86 3.64 -10.95 10.68
N ASP A 87 3.53 -10.62 9.39
CA ASP A 87 4.51 -9.79 8.68
C ASP A 87 4.58 -8.35 9.23
N GLU A 88 3.45 -7.75 9.56
CA GLU A 88 3.42 -6.43 10.20
C GLU A 88 3.90 -6.47 11.65
N LYS A 89 3.52 -7.51 12.39
CA LYS A 89 3.94 -7.72 13.77
C LYS A 89 5.46 -7.86 13.85
N GLU A 90 6.05 -8.70 13.02
CA GLU A 90 7.50 -8.86 12.90
C GLU A 90 8.17 -7.52 12.53
N ARG A 91 7.65 -6.80 11.52
CA ARG A 91 8.18 -5.49 11.13
C ARG A 91 8.17 -4.48 12.28
N ILE A 92 7.09 -4.43 13.05
CA ILE A 92 6.96 -3.53 14.20
C ILE A 92 7.93 -3.96 15.31
N GLN A 93 7.96 -5.24 15.66
CA GLN A 93 8.82 -5.76 16.73
C GLN A 93 10.31 -5.63 16.41
N ASN A 94 10.71 -5.79 15.15
CA ASN A 94 12.10 -5.61 14.74
C ASN A 94 12.54 -4.13 14.73
N ASN A 95 11.60 -3.21 14.51
CA ASN A 95 11.88 -1.77 14.50
C ASN A 95 11.78 -1.11 15.88
N VAL A 96 11.12 -1.76 16.84
CA VAL A 96 11.10 -1.34 18.24
C VAL A 96 12.17 -2.15 18.95
N SER A 97 13.37 -1.57 19.14
CA SER A 97 14.39 -2.20 20.00
C SER A 97 13.74 -2.60 21.32
N THR A 98 13.70 -3.91 21.55
CA THR A 98 13.18 -4.55 22.76
C THR A 98 13.65 -3.82 24.01
N THR A 99 12.78 -3.05 24.64
CA THR A 99 12.81 -2.76 26.07
C THR A 99 11.36 -2.50 26.49
N ILE A 100 10.97 -3.14 27.59
CA ILE A 100 9.64 -3.17 28.22
C ILE A 100 8.70 -4.26 27.67
N ILE A 101 8.93 -5.49 28.14
CA ILE A 101 7.95 -6.22 28.96
C ILE A 101 8.59 -6.55 30.30
#